data_AF-Q8STT6-F1
#
_entry.id   AF-Q8STT6-F1
#
_cell.length_a   1.000
_cell.length_b   1.000
_cell.length_c   1.000
_cell.angle_alpha   90.00
_cell.angle_beta   90.00
_cell.angle_gamma   90.00
#
_symmetry.space_group_name_H-M   'P 1'
#
loop_
_entity.id
_entity.type
_entity.pdbx_description
1 polymer ?
#
loop_
_entity_poly.entity_id
_entity_poly.type
_entity_poly.pdbx_seq_one_letter_code
_entity_poly.pdbx_strand_id
1 'polypeptide(L)'
;MGNVFSKNVPLRESLVRLEEQISKGEKRATRLRATLDSLRTRILVGSLAVVALSIIYSYVDEQSIAVFVLGSSLACYMGRCLLLYLYETRIRRIETTLEDLRERQREQIALLKKEESFEATKKVIDKYETESMRRHYFGNIKQRKRGVMDNVTDIVLGDDPGTMYALICKKCNHHNGLVHPSEYDLNEFYCYNCNELNTRTRNRNSNK
;
A
#
# COMPACT_ATOMS: atom_id res chain seq x y z
N MET A 1 22.56 13.10 8.70
CA MET A 1 21.90 14.09 7.82
C MET A 1 20.42 13.74 7.79
N GLY A 2 19.62 14.40 8.64
CA GLY A 2 18.20 14.13 8.76
C GLY A 2 17.42 14.81 7.65
N ASN A 3 16.50 14.09 7.01
CA ASN A 3 15.50 14.70 6.15
C ASN A 3 14.25 14.93 7.01
N VAL A 4 14.16 16.16 7.52
CA VAL A 4 13.13 16.64 8.43
C VAL A 4 12.03 17.30 7.58
N PHE A 5 10.78 16.95 7.86
CA PHE A 5 9.54 17.50 7.28
C PHE A 5 9.24 17.14 5.81
N SER A 6 8.61 15.97 5.63
CA SER A 6 7.63 15.80 4.56
C SER A 6 6.46 16.76 4.82
N LYS A 7 6.55 17.98 4.29
CA LYS A 7 5.40 18.88 4.20
C LYS A 7 4.36 18.14 3.36
N ASN A 8 3.18 17.86 3.91
CA ASN A 8 2.09 17.19 3.20
C ASN A 8 1.74 18.05 1.98
N VAL A 9 2.30 17.70 0.83
CA VAL A 9 2.02 18.36 -0.45
C VAL A 9 0.53 18.18 -0.69
N PRO A 10 -0.22 19.25 -1.04
CA PRO A 10 -1.64 19.12 -1.30
C PRO A 10 -1.86 18.04 -2.36
N LEU A 11 -2.77 17.11 -2.09
CA LEU A 11 -2.97 15.89 -2.90
C LEU A 11 -3.28 16.19 -4.38
N ARG A 12 -3.88 17.37 -4.65
CA ARG A 12 -4.07 17.89 -6.00
C ARG A 12 -2.76 18.13 -6.76
N GLU A 13 -1.74 18.65 -6.09
CA GLU A 13 -0.43 18.90 -6.69
C GLU A 13 0.31 17.59 -6.97
N SER A 14 0.14 16.54 -6.15
CA SER A 14 0.70 15.22 -6.46
C SER A 14 0.05 14.57 -7.68
N LEU A 15 -1.26 14.75 -7.87
CA LEU A 15 -1.96 14.25 -9.07
C LEU A 15 -1.44 14.92 -10.35
N VAL A 16 -1.26 16.24 -10.32
CA VAL A 16 -0.69 17.01 -11.45
C VAL A 16 0.73 16.53 -11.76
N ARG A 17 1.56 16.28 -10.74
CA ARG A 17 2.92 15.74 -10.93
C ARG A 17 2.90 14.34 -11.54
N LEU A 18 2.00 13.46 -11.11
CA LEU A 18 1.85 12.12 -11.69
C LEU A 18 1.43 12.20 -13.16
N GLU A 19 0.46 13.04 -13.49
CA GLU A 19 0.01 13.26 -14.87
C GLU A 19 1.15 13.77 -15.76
N GLU A 20 1.95 14.71 -15.25
CA GLU A 20 3.13 15.21 -15.96
C GLU A 20 4.18 14.11 -16.18
N GLN A 21 4.43 13.27 -15.18
CA GLN A 21 5.35 12.13 -15.29
C GLN A 21 4.86 11.10 -16.32
N ILE A 22 3.56 10.78 -16.31
CA ILE A 22 2.93 9.88 -17.28
C ILE A 22 3.08 10.48 -18.69
N SER A 23 2.73 11.74 -18.89
CA SER A 23 2.86 12.42 -20.19
C SER A 23 4.31 12.43 -20.71
N LYS A 24 5.28 12.70 -19.83
CA LYS A 24 6.71 12.67 -20.18
C LYS A 24 7.16 11.25 -20.55
N GLY A 25 6.73 10.23 -19.80
CA GLY A 25 7.07 8.84 -20.07
C GLY A 25 6.45 8.33 -21.37
N GLU A 26 5.18 8.65 -21.64
CA GLU A 26 4.51 8.33 -22.92
C GLU A 26 5.24 8.96 -24.10
N LYS A 27 5.59 10.26 -24.01
CA LYS A 27 6.40 10.95 -25.03
C LYS A 27 7.77 10.33 -25.24
N ARG A 28 8.36 9.70 -24.20
CA ARG A 28 9.63 8.97 -24.33
C ARG A 28 9.41 7.64 -25.03
N ALA A 29 8.39 6.88 -24.65
CA ALA A 29 8.04 5.61 -25.29
C ALA A 29 7.72 5.78 -26.78
N THR A 30 6.90 6.78 -27.14
CA THR A 30 6.57 7.07 -28.54
C THR A 30 7.79 7.49 -29.36
N ARG A 31 8.65 8.34 -28.81
CA ARG A 31 9.94 8.68 -29.44
C ARG A 31 10.83 7.46 -29.64
N LEU A 32 10.94 6.58 -28.64
CA LEU A 32 11.74 5.36 -28.75
C LEU A 32 11.19 4.42 -29.84
N ARG A 33 9.87 4.25 -29.93
CA ARG A 33 9.23 3.47 -31.01
C ARG A 33 9.50 4.06 -32.39
N ALA A 34 9.33 5.38 -32.55
CA ALA A 34 9.65 6.06 -33.81
C ALA A 34 11.13 5.93 -34.20
N THR A 35 12.05 6.02 -33.21
CA THR A 35 13.47 5.76 -33.46
C THR A 35 13.71 4.33 -33.89
N LEU A 36 13.06 3.34 -33.26
CA LEU A 36 13.18 1.92 -33.62
C LEU A 36 12.73 1.67 -35.07
N ASP A 37 11.63 2.26 -35.51
CA ASP A 37 11.13 2.14 -36.89
C ASP A 37 12.09 2.77 -37.90
N SER A 38 12.63 3.95 -37.58
CA SER A 38 13.65 4.60 -38.42
C SER A 38 14.98 3.81 -38.45
N LEU A 39 15.34 3.15 -37.35
CA LEU A 39 16.52 2.29 -37.28
C LEU A 39 16.31 1.00 -38.05
N ARG A 40 15.11 0.41 -38.00
CA ARG A 40 14.78 -0.81 -38.75
C ARG A 40 14.99 -0.63 -40.24
N THR A 41 14.50 0.48 -40.80
CA THR A 41 14.69 0.80 -42.22
C THR A 41 16.15 1.07 -42.56
N ARG A 42 16.88 1.84 -41.73
CA ARG A 42 18.32 2.08 -41.91
C ARG A 42 19.17 0.80 -41.83
N ILE A 43 18.88 -0.09 -40.89
CA ILE A 43 19.59 -1.37 -40.70
C ILE A 43 19.34 -2.29 -41.89
N LEU A 44 18.10 -2.35 -42.40
CA LEU A 44 17.79 -3.13 -43.61
C LEU A 44 18.59 -2.64 -44.81
N VAL A 45 18.55 -1.34 -45.11
CA VAL A 45 19.32 -0.75 -46.21
C VAL A 45 20.82 -0.95 -46.01
N GLY A 46 21.32 -0.75 -44.80
CA GLY A 46 22.73 -0.97 -44.46
C GLY A 46 23.17 -2.43 -44.64
N SER A 47 22.35 -3.39 -44.22
CA SER A 47 22.65 -4.82 -44.40
C SER A 47 22.73 -5.23 -45.87
N LEU A 48 21.84 -4.68 -46.72
CA LEU A 48 21.88 -4.91 -48.17
C LEU A 48 23.15 -4.31 -48.79
N ALA A 49 23.56 -3.12 -48.36
CA ALA A 49 24.78 -2.48 -48.83
C ALA A 49 26.04 -3.26 -48.39
N VAL A 50 26.09 -3.76 -47.15
CA VAL A 50 27.21 -4.58 -46.64
C VAL A 50 27.32 -5.89 -47.43
N VAL A 51 26.21 -6.56 -47.71
CA VAL A 51 26.20 -7.78 -48.52
C VAL A 51 26.70 -7.47 -49.95
N ALA A 52 26.21 -6.40 -50.58
CA ALA A 52 26.66 -5.99 -51.92
C ALA A 52 28.17 -5.68 -51.97
N LEU A 53 28.70 -4.94 -50.99
CA LEU A 53 30.14 -4.67 -50.88
C LEU A 53 30.95 -5.96 -50.65
N SER A 54 30.45 -6.90 -49.85
CA SER A 54 31.12 -8.18 -49.61
C SER A 54 31.21 -9.04 -50.88
N ILE A 55 30.20 -8.98 -51.75
CA ILE A 55 30.21 -9.66 -53.05
C ILE A 55 31.26 -9.04 -53.98
N ILE A 56 31.33 -7.70 -54.05
CA ILE A 56 32.31 -6.98 -54.88
C ILE A 56 33.73 -7.30 -54.43
N TYR A 57 34.01 -7.26 -53.12
CA TYR A 57 35.34 -7.58 -52.59
C TYR A 57 35.75 -9.02 -52.92
N SER A 58 34.84 -9.98 -52.71
CA SER A 58 35.11 -11.39 -53.00
C SER A 58 35.36 -11.67 -54.49
N TYR A 59 34.80 -10.86 -55.40
CA TYR A 59 35.03 -10.97 -56.83
C TYR A 59 36.43 -10.49 -57.24
N VAL A 60 36.97 -9.47 -56.56
CA VAL A 60 38.30 -8.91 -56.87
C VAL A 60 39.44 -9.81 -56.37
N ASP A 61 39.25 -10.49 -55.25
CA ASP A 61 40.31 -11.23 -54.54
C ASP A 61 40.30 -12.75 -54.83
N GLU A 62 39.48 -13.21 -55.80
CA GLU A 62 39.22 -14.63 -56.15
C GLU A 62 38.90 -15.57 -54.95
N GLN A 63 38.44 -15.00 -53.84
CA GLN A 63 38.08 -15.77 -52.64
C GLN A 63 36.69 -16.39 -52.75
N SER A 64 36.40 -17.37 -51.88
CA SER A 64 35.11 -18.04 -51.83
C SER A 64 33.97 -17.08 -51.40
N ILE A 65 33.14 -16.69 -52.37
CA ILE A 65 31.99 -15.78 -52.19
C ILE A 65 31.06 -16.24 -51.07
N ALA A 66 30.86 -17.55 -50.93
CA ALA A 66 29.95 -18.14 -49.96
C ALA A 66 30.31 -17.76 -48.51
N VAL A 67 31.59 -17.79 -48.13
CA VAL A 67 32.02 -17.54 -46.74
C VAL A 67 31.75 -16.08 -46.33
N PHE A 68 32.05 -15.13 -47.21
CA PHE A 68 31.89 -13.70 -46.92
C PHE A 68 30.42 -13.26 -46.92
N VAL A 69 29.61 -13.78 -47.83
CA VAL A 69 28.18 -13.44 -47.90
C VAL A 69 27.43 -14.05 -46.71
N LEU A 70 27.71 -15.31 -46.36
CA LEU A 70 27.09 -15.96 -45.21
C LEU A 70 27.53 -15.33 -43.89
N GLY A 71 28.83 -15.04 -43.75
CA GLY A 71 29.38 -14.38 -42.56
C GLY A 71 28.80 -12.98 -42.35
N SER A 72 28.76 -12.14 -43.39
CA SER A 72 28.23 -10.78 -43.31
C SER A 72 26.72 -10.76 -43.06
N SER A 73 25.96 -11.65 -43.70
CA SER A 73 24.51 -11.80 -43.49
C SER A 73 24.18 -12.26 -42.08
N LEU A 74 24.92 -13.24 -41.56
CA LEU A 74 24.75 -13.73 -40.18
C LEU A 74 25.11 -12.65 -39.16
N ALA A 75 26.23 -11.94 -39.35
CA ALA A 75 26.63 -10.84 -38.47
C ALA A 75 25.59 -9.71 -38.44
N CYS A 76 25.08 -9.31 -39.61
CA CYS A 76 24.01 -8.30 -39.70
C CYS A 76 22.71 -8.79 -39.05
N TYR A 77 22.33 -10.05 -39.25
CA TYR A 77 21.15 -10.65 -38.63
C TYR A 77 21.26 -10.67 -37.09
N MET A 78 22.39 -11.15 -36.56
CA MET A 78 22.65 -11.19 -35.13
C MET A 78 22.66 -9.80 -34.50
N GLY A 79 23.34 -8.83 -35.12
CA GLY A 79 23.35 -7.44 -34.67
C GLY A 79 21.96 -6.80 -34.67
N ARG A 80 21.15 -7.07 -35.70
CA ARG A 80 19.75 -6.63 -35.78
C ARG A 80 18.91 -7.25 -34.66
N CYS A 81 18.97 -8.56 -34.48
CA CYS A 81 18.22 -9.25 -33.42
C CYS A 81 18.58 -8.70 -32.03
N LEU A 82 19.87 -8.52 -31.75
CA LEU A 82 20.33 -7.94 -30.50
C LEU A 82 19.80 -6.51 -30.29
N LEU A 83 19.92 -5.65 -31.31
CA LEU A 83 19.44 -4.27 -31.22
C LEU A 83 17.92 -4.22 -30.97
N LEU A 84 17.13 -4.96 -31.74
CA LEU A 84 15.68 -5.02 -31.57
C LEU A 84 15.32 -5.53 -30.16
N TYR A 85 15.97 -6.60 -29.69
CA TYR A 85 15.76 -7.13 -28.35
C TYR A 85 16.04 -6.10 -27.24
N LEU A 86 17.13 -5.35 -27.34
CA LEU A 86 17.49 -4.32 -26.37
C LEU A 86 16.47 -3.18 -26.35
N TYR A 87 16.05 -2.69 -27.52
CA TYR A 87 15.05 -1.62 -27.63
C TYR A 87 13.67 -2.06 -27.16
N GLU A 88 13.21 -3.24 -27.54
CA GLU A 88 11.95 -3.80 -27.07
C GLU A 88 11.95 -3.97 -25.55
N THR A 89 13.03 -4.51 -25.00
CA THR A 89 13.14 -4.69 -23.54
C THR A 89 13.14 -3.34 -22.81
N ARG A 90 13.76 -2.31 -23.39
CA ARG A 90 13.71 -0.96 -22.86
C ARG A 90 12.32 -0.33 -22.94
N ILE A 91 11.62 -0.51 -24.05
CA ILE A 91 10.25 -0.03 -24.26
C ILE A 91 9.30 -0.71 -23.26
N ARG A 92 9.38 -2.05 -23.13
CA ARG A 92 8.61 -2.83 -22.16
C ARG A 92 8.79 -2.31 -20.73
N ARG A 93 10.03 -2.04 -20.30
CA ARG A 93 10.28 -1.47 -18.96
C ARG A 93 9.63 -0.10 -18.76
N ILE A 94 9.60 0.75 -19.79
CA ILE A 94 8.96 2.06 -19.70
C ILE A 94 7.44 1.89 -19.61
N GLU A 95 6.87 0.98 -20.40
CA GLU A 95 5.43 0.69 -20.39
C GLU A 95 4.97 0.19 -19.03
N THR A 96 5.67 -0.78 -18.44
CA THR A 96 5.32 -1.29 -17.10
C THR A 96 5.38 -0.17 -16.05
N THR A 97 6.41 0.68 -16.09
CA THR A 97 6.47 1.83 -15.16
C THR A 97 5.33 2.84 -15.37
N LEU A 98 4.82 2.99 -16.60
CA LEU A 98 3.68 3.86 -16.88
C LEU A 98 2.39 3.27 -16.35
N GLU A 99 2.23 1.96 -16.43
CA GLU A 99 1.10 1.25 -15.84
C GLU A 99 1.07 1.43 -14.32
N ASP A 100 2.20 1.23 -13.64
CA ASP A 100 2.33 1.46 -12.19
C ASP A 100 1.96 2.90 -11.79
N LEU A 101 2.42 3.89 -12.56
CA LEU A 101 2.11 5.31 -12.29
C LEU A 101 0.61 5.61 -12.46
N ARG A 102 -0.04 5.04 -13.48
CA ARG A 102 -1.49 5.17 -13.69
C ARG A 102 -2.29 4.46 -12.61
N GLU A 103 -1.79 3.33 -12.09
CA GLU A 103 -2.39 2.64 -10.96
C GLU A 103 -2.36 3.49 -9.69
N ARG A 104 -1.20 4.07 -9.35
CA ARG A 104 -1.09 5.02 -8.22
C ARG A 104 -2.03 6.20 -8.37
N GLN A 105 -2.16 6.75 -9.58
CA GLN A 105 -3.10 7.83 -9.85
C GLN A 105 -4.55 7.40 -9.57
N ARG A 106 -4.95 6.20 -10.01
CA ARG A 106 -6.29 5.64 -9.75
C ARG A 106 -6.55 5.41 -8.27
N GLU A 107 -5.56 4.89 -7.54
CA GLU A 107 -5.64 4.68 -6.10
C GLU A 107 -5.83 6.01 -5.36
N GLN A 108 -5.03 7.04 -5.67
CA GLN A 108 -5.17 8.36 -5.05
C GLN A 108 -6.54 9.00 -5.33
N ILE A 109 -7.07 8.84 -6.54
CA ILE A 109 -8.42 9.30 -6.89
C ILE A 109 -9.50 8.52 -6.11
N ALA A 110 -9.32 7.21 -5.92
CA ALA A 110 -10.26 6.39 -5.14
C ALA A 110 -10.28 6.78 -3.65
N LEU A 111 -9.10 7.05 -3.08
CA LEU A 111 -8.98 7.57 -1.71
C LEU A 111 -9.69 8.93 -1.56
N LEU A 112 -9.47 9.85 -2.50
CA LEU A 112 -10.17 11.14 -2.54
C LEU A 112 -11.69 11.00 -2.57
N LYS A 113 -12.23 10.12 -3.42
CA LYS A 113 -13.67 9.87 -3.49
C LYS A 113 -14.24 9.31 -2.18
N LYS A 114 -13.45 8.51 -1.45
CA LYS A 114 -13.85 7.98 -0.15
C LYS A 114 -13.83 9.06 0.93
N GLU A 115 -12.79 9.87 0.97
CA GLU A 115 -12.68 11.00 1.91
C GLU A 115 -13.78 12.03 1.66
N GLU A 116 -14.07 12.36 0.39
CA GLU A 116 -15.13 13.29 0.01
C GLU A 116 -16.52 12.78 0.42
N SER A 117 -16.82 11.49 0.20
CA SER A 117 -18.11 10.91 0.60
C SER A 117 -18.28 10.83 2.12
N PHE A 118 -17.20 10.51 2.85
CA PHE A 118 -17.20 10.56 4.32
C PHE A 118 -17.41 11.99 4.83
N GLU A 119 -16.68 12.96 4.28
CA GLU A 119 -16.77 14.35 4.72
C GLU A 119 -18.12 14.99 4.33
N ALA A 120 -18.67 14.64 3.16
CA ALA A 120 -20.02 15.04 2.77
C ALA A 120 -21.07 14.47 3.73
N THR A 121 -20.97 13.18 4.08
CA THR A 121 -21.86 12.54 5.05
C THR A 121 -21.72 13.17 6.43
N LYS A 122 -20.48 13.41 6.89
CA LYS A 122 -20.19 14.09 8.15
C LYS A 122 -20.78 15.50 8.17
N LYS A 123 -20.67 16.27 7.08
CA LYS A 123 -21.27 17.61 6.97
C LYS A 123 -22.79 17.57 7.07
N VAL A 124 -23.44 16.54 6.51
CA VAL A 124 -24.89 16.35 6.69
C VAL A 124 -25.19 16.03 8.15
N ILE A 125 -24.47 15.09 8.78
CA ILE A 125 -24.64 14.76 10.20
C ILE A 125 -24.45 16.01 11.08
N ASP A 126 -23.34 16.74 10.92
CA ASP A 126 -23.02 17.96 11.67
C ASP A 126 -24.08 19.07 11.45
N LYS A 127 -24.73 19.12 10.28
CA LYS A 127 -25.77 20.11 9.99
C LYS A 127 -27.08 19.82 10.74
N TYR A 128 -27.37 18.54 11.02
CA TYR A 128 -28.63 18.12 11.62
C TYR A 128 -28.50 17.67 13.09
N GLU A 129 -27.30 17.35 13.59
CA GLU A 129 -27.04 17.16 15.01
C GLU A 129 -26.92 18.50 15.75
N THR A 130 -27.81 18.77 16.69
CA THR A 130 -27.66 19.85 17.66
C THR A 130 -26.59 19.51 18.70
N GLU A 131 -25.83 20.49 19.18
CA GLU A 131 -24.84 20.32 20.27
C GLU A 131 -25.43 19.68 21.54
N SER A 132 -26.73 19.82 21.77
CA SER A 132 -27.46 19.16 22.86
C SER A 132 -27.60 17.64 22.66
N MET A 133 -27.87 17.19 21.42
CA MET A 133 -27.93 15.76 21.05
C MET A 133 -26.57 15.09 21.23
N ARG A 134 -25.49 15.73 20.75
CA ARG A 134 -24.13 15.23 20.87
C ARG A 134 -23.70 15.08 22.35
N ARG A 135 -24.00 16.07 23.19
CA ARG A 135 -23.75 16.00 24.65
C ARG A 135 -24.58 14.93 25.35
N HIS A 136 -25.82 14.69 24.93
CA HIS A 136 -26.66 13.64 25.48
C HIS A 136 -26.09 12.23 25.20
N TYR A 137 -25.60 11.98 23.98
CA TYR A 137 -25.00 10.69 23.62
C TYR A 137 -23.67 10.41 24.35
N PHE A 138 -22.78 11.41 24.46
CA PHE A 138 -21.47 11.23 25.13
C PHE A 138 -21.50 11.46 26.64
N GLY A 139 -22.57 12.02 27.19
CA GLY A 139 -22.68 12.36 28.62
C GLY A 139 -22.57 11.16 29.57
N ASN A 140 -22.85 9.96 29.08
CA ASN A 140 -22.86 8.73 29.89
C ASN A 140 -21.63 7.83 29.69
N ILE A 141 -20.70 8.17 28.79
CA ILE A 141 -19.49 7.35 28.55
C ILE A 141 -18.30 7.97 29.29
N LYS A 142 -18.10 7.59 30.56
CA LYS A 142 -16.82 7.82 31.26
C LYS A 142 -15.75 6.90 30.67
N GLN A 143 -15.14 7.26 29.55
CA GLN A 143 -13.93 6.56 29.09
C GLN A 143 -12.73 7.01 29.94
N ARG A 144 -12.20 6.11 30.78
CA ARG A 144 -10.83 6.27 31.30
C ARG A 144 -9.88 6.16 30.10
N LYS A 145 -9.04 7.18 29.87
CA LYS A 145 -7.94 7.09 28.91
C LYS A 145 -6.99 5.98 29.37
N ARG A 146 -6.90 4.89 28.61
CA ARG A 146 -5.90 3.84 28.82
C ARG A 146 -4.50 4.42 28.65
N GLY A 147 -3.64 4.18 29.63
CA GLY A 147 -2.24 4.60 29.61
C GLY A 147 -1.34 3.51 29.03
N VAL A 148 -0.14 3.86 28.59
CA VAL A 148 0.89 2.89 28.13
C VAL A 148 1.24 1.85 29.20
N MET A 149 1.05 2.18 30.48
CA MET A 149 1.26 1.26 31.60
C MET A 149 0.23 0.12 31.62
N ASP A 150 -1.01 0.36 31.17
CA ASP A 150 -2.07 -0.65 31.18
C ASP A 150 -1.69 -1.83 30.25
N ASN A 151 -1.13 -1.53 29.07
CA ASN A 151 -0.70 -2.56 28.11
C ASN A 151 0.52 -3.39 28.58
N VAL A 152 1.42 -2.78 29.35
CA VAL A 152 2.60 -3.50 29.89
C VAL A 152 2.17 -4.41 31.04
N THR A 153 1.19 -3.96 31.83
CA THR A 153 0.64 -4.74 32.95
C THR A 153 -0.03 -6.02 32.45
N ASP A 154 -0.79 -5.95 31.35
CA ASP A 154 -1.42 -7.13 30.74
C ASP A 154 -0.41 -8.17 30.22
N ILE A 155 0.74 -7.72 29.72
CA ILE A 155 1.82 -8.60 29.21
C ILE A 155 2.63 -9.24 30.36
N VAL A 156 2.86 -8.49 31.44
CA VAL A 156 3.68 -8.96 32.58
C VAL A 156 2.89 -9.86 33.52
N LEU A 157 1.59 -9.60 33.72
CA LEU A 157 0.74 -10.40 34.60
C LEU A 157 0.17 -11.64 33.90
N GLY A 158 0.16 -11.69 32.56
CA GLY A 158 -0.07 -12.93 31.81
C GLY A 158 -1.49 -13.52 31.87
N ASP A 159 -2.43 -12.88 32.57
CA ASP A 159 -3.80 -13.36 32.66
C ASP A 159 -4.66 -12.86 31.50
N ASP A 160 -5.28 -13.79 30.77
CA ASP A 160 -6.24 -13.47 29.71
C ASP A 160 -7.52 -12.87 30.34
N PRO A 161 -7.91 -11.62 30.01
CA PRO A 161 -9.13 -11.00 30.54
C PRO A 161 -10.41 -11.78 30.20
N GLY A 162 -10.38 -12.71 29.25
CA GLY A 162 -11.49 -13.60 28.93
C GLY A 162 -11.78 -14.67 30.00
N THR A 163 -10.82 -15.01 30.87
CA THR A 163 -10.96 -16.09 31.86
C THR A 163 -11.24 -15.60 33.28
N MET A 164 -11.29 -14.27 33.48
CA MET A 164 -11.50 -13.63 34.77
C MET A 164 -12.96 -13.26 35.04
N TYR A 165 -13.36 -13.24 36.32
CA TYR A 165 -14.66 -12.73 36.74
C TYR A 165 -14.61 -11.23 37.04
N ALA A 166 -15.63 -10.51 36.62
CA ALA A 166 -15.78 -9.08 36.87
C ALA A 166 -16.45 -8.79 38.22
N LEU A 167 -15.84 -7.90 39.02
CA LEU A 167 -16.39 -7.43 40.30
C LEU A 167 -17.35 -6.26 40.08
N ILE A 168 -18.62 -6.56 39.86
CA ILE A 168 -19.67 -5.56 39.63
C ILE A 168 -20.44 -5.31 40.93
N CYS A 169 -20.55 -4.04 41.34
CA CYS A 169 -21.29 -3.67 42.54
C CYS A 169 -22.81 -3.81 42.37
N LYS A 170 -23.50 -4.47 43.30
CA LYS A 170 -24.96 -4.68 43.28
C LYS A 170 -25.80 -3.39 43.37
N LYS A 171 -25.25 -2.32 43.92
CA LYS A 171 -25.98 -1.06 44.20
C LYS A 171 -25.78 -0.02 43.09
N CYS A 172 -24.54 0.20 42.67
CA CYS A 172 -24.21 1.22 41.68
C CYS A 172 -23.78 0.67 40.32
N ASN A 173 -23.73 -0.66 40.16
CA ASN A 173 -23.28 -1.36 38.94
C ASN A 173 -21.88 -0.94 38.45
N HIS A 174 -21.07 -0.34 39.32
CA HIS A 174 -19.71 0.04 38.99
C HIS A 174 -18.82 -1.21 38.91
N HIS A 175 -17.98 -1.26 37.88
CA HIS A 175 -16.96 -2.28 37.69
C HIS A 175 -15.74 -1.95 38.56
N ASN A 176 -15.41 -2.82 39.51
CA ASN A 176 -14.32 -2.62 40.47
C ASN A 176 -13.03 -3.39 40.12
N GLY A 177 -13.00 -4.07 38.97
CA GLY A 177 -11.85 -4.84 38.51
C GLY A 177 -12.21 -6.26 38.08
N LEU A 178 -11.18 -7.00 37.68
CA LEU A 178 -11.23 -8.41 37.32
C LEU A 178 -10.51 -9.23 38.40
N VAL A 179 -10.94 -10.46 38.60
CA VAL A 179 -10.31 -11.42 39.53
C VAL A 179 -10.31 -12.81 38.92
N HIS A 180 -9.19 -13.53 39.07
CA HIS A 180 -9.07 -14.90 38.55
C HIS A 180 -9.98 -15.86 39.34
N PRO A 181 -10.64 -16.85 38.69
CA PRO A 181 -11.51 -17.81 39.37
C PRO A 181 -10.86 -18.57 40.55
N SER A 182 -9.54 -18.75 40.54
CA SER A 182 -8.79 -19.40 41.65
C SER A 182 -8.65 -18.52 42.89
N GLU A 183 -8.67 -17.20 42.73
CA GLU A 183 -8.59 -16.21 43.81
C GLU A 183 -9.98 -15.68 44.19
N TYR A 184 -11.02 -16.16 43.51
CA TYR A 184 -12.41 -15.75 43.67
C TYR A 184 -13.07 -16.19 44.99
N ASP A 185 -12.32 -16.76 45.94
CA ASP A 185 -12.88 -17.08 47.29
C ASP A 185 -13.12 -15.82 48.14
N LEU A 186 -12.94 -14.63 47.56
CA LEU A 186 -13.43 -13.35 48.06
C LEU A 186 -14.97 -13.37 48.15
N ASN A 187 -15.48 -13.82 49.30
CA ASN A 187 -16.91 -13.80 49.59
C ASN A 187 -17.47 -12.37 49.76
N GLU A 188 -16.59 -11.37 49.88
CA GLU A 188 -16.97 -9.98 50.06
C GLU A 188 -15.95 -8.99 49.47
N PHE A 189 -16.44 -7.88 48.92
CA PHE A 189 -15.61 -6.75 48.54
C PHE A 189 -16.33 -5.41 48.75
N TYR A 190 -15.58 -4.36 49.08
CA TYR A 190 -16.08 -2.99 49.12
C TYR A 190 -15.97 -2.33 47.75
N CYS A 191 -17.04 -1.68 47.29
CA CYS A 191 -16.99 -0.92 46.04
C CYS A 191 -16.28 0.42 46.24
N TYR A 192 -15.23 0.71 45.47
CA TYR A 192 -14.49 1.97 45.60
C TYR A 192 -15.26 3.22 45.14
N ASN A 193 -16.39 3.05 44.43
CA ASN A 193 -17.20 4.17 43.96
C ASN A 193 -18.30 4.58 44.95
N CYS A 194 -18.93 3.64 45.65
CA CYS A 194 -20.04 3.93 46.58
C CYS A 194 -19.86 3.35 48.00
N ASN A 195 -18.72 2.71 48.28
CA ASN A 195 -18.38 2.03 49.54
C ASN A 195 -19.39 0.98 50.02
N GLU A 196 -20.23 0.46 49.13
CA GLU A 196 -21.16 -0.62 49.45
C GLU A 196 -20.41 -1.94 49.61
N LEU A 197 -20.75 -2.71 50.66
CA LEU A 197 -20.25 -4.07 50.88
C LEU A 197 -21.02 -5.06 50.00
N ASN A 198 -20.30 -5.68 49.06
CA ASN A 198 -20.84 -6.68 48.14
C ASN A 198 -20.44 -8.07 48.65
N THR A 199 -21.38 -8.75 49.30
CA THR A 199 -21.23 -10.15 49.74
C THR A 199 -21.88 -11.10 48.75
N ARG A 200 -21.26 -12.27 48.53
CA ARG A 200 -21.85 -13.37 47.75
C ARG A 200 -22.36 -14.43 48.71
N THR A 201 -23.68 -14.63 48.77
CA THR A 201 -24.24 -15.75 49.53
C THR A 201 -23.83 -17.05 48.84
N ARG A 202 -23.01 -17.89 49.49
CA ARG A 202 -22.70 -19.24 49.03
C ARG A 202 -24.00 -20.05 48.99
N ASN A 203 -24.63 -20.17 47.82
CA ASN A 203 -25.74 -21.10 47.65
C ASN A 203 -25.16 -22.52 47.68
N ARG A 204 -25.51 -23.28 48.72
CA ARG A 204 -24.99 -24.63 49.01
C ARG A 204 -25.50 -25.73 48.05
N ASN A 205 -26.08 -25.37 46.90
CA ASN A 205 -26.74 -26.28 45.98
C ASN A 205 -26.17 -26.17 44.56
N SER A 206 -25.04 -26.81 44.31
CA SER A 206 -24.61 -27.18 42.94
C SER A 206 -23.55 -28.29 42.98
N ASN A 207 -23.83 -29.34 43.77
CA ASN A 207 -23.29 -30.67 43.54
C ASN A 207 -24.48 -31.64 43.50
N LYS A 208 -25.10 -31.74 42.32
CA LYS A 208 -25.86 -32.91 41.89
C LYS A 208 -25.81 -32.99 40.38
#